data_AF-A0A1C0SAL1-F1
#
_entry.id   AF-A0A1C0SAL1-F1
#
_cell.length_a   1.000
_cell.length_b   1.000
_cell.length_c   1.000
_cell.angle_alpha   90.00
_cell.angle_beta   90.00
_cell.angle_gamma   90.00
#
_symmetry.space_group_name_H-M   'P 1'
#
loop_
_entity.id
_entity.type
_entity.pdbx_description
1 polymer ?
#
loop_
_entity_poly.entity_id
_entity_poly.type
_entity_poly.pdbx_seq_one_letter_code
_entity_poly.pdbx_strand_id
1 'polypeptide(L)'
;MPTPKVRPSSIDGIKRLAKRIASEKSLKHTAALDEAARIAGYQTFLHAKRSLSRANEPAPPPNARTSAAMNSSDFHTRARSLWVDTINQFASDGDATISWDDIDDIVRVMSPFMGSNKNHAHLPTGGGFDFLSVRKSVERGCIEFQVFTGSAIIAKPRRLVLERLSSDPAQSFLMLELGDLPPAVARDEERTERARGRRQEELLDLGGGDYVERGSVYEEDIPDTARNVVRLFNGQVMLVAKGSIWNGTSATYSGLHDTGSHSEIRKVIQEISDKLAEA
;
A
#
# COMPACT_ATOMS: atom_id res chain seq x y z
N MET A 1 -50.98 11.64 -20.24
CA MET A 1 -49.64 11.94 -20.81
C MET A 1 -48.61 11.84 -19.68
N PRO A 2 -47.69 10.87 -19.69
CA PRO A 2 -46.66 10.78 -18.65
C PRO A 2 -45.65 11.92 -18.85
N THR A 3 -45.41 12.71 -17.79
CA THR A 3 -44.44 13.79 -17.78
C THR A 3 -43.03 13.24 -18.01
N PRO A 4 -42.19 13.89 -18.83
CA PRO A 4 -40.83 13.45 -19.05
C PRO A 4 -40.07 13.47 -17.72
N LYS A 5 -39.49 12.32 -17.32
CA LYS A 5 -38.56 12.23 -16.20
C LYS A 5 -37.34 13.08 -16.51
N VAL A 6 -37.38 14.36 -16.11
CA VAL A 6 -36.25 15.28 -16.22
C VAL A 6 -35.11 14.71 -15.38
N ARG A 7 -34.06 14.24 -16.05
CA ARG A 7 -32.81 13.81 -15.41
C ARG A 7 -32.13 15.07 -14.84
N PRO A 8 -31.89 15.16 -13.53
CA PRO A 8 -31.10 16.28 -13.00
C PRO A 8 -29.67 16.18 -13.54
N SER A 9 -29.25 17.14 -14.37
CA SER A 9 -27.92 17.18 -14.99
C SER A 9 -26.85 17.85 -14.11
N SER A 10 -27.17 18.17 -12.86
CA SER A 10 -26.26 18.86 -11.94
C SER A 10 -26.42 18.40 -10.50
N ILE A 11 -25.36 18.57 -9.71
CA ILE A 11 -25.31 18.23 -8.28
C ILE A 11 -26.42 18.98 -7.52
N ASP A 12 -26.65 20.26 -7.82
CA ASP A 12 -27.71 21.04 -7.20
C ASP A 12 -29.11 20.58 -7.61
N GLY A 13 -29.25 20.03 -8.83
CA GLY A 13 -30.47 19.36 -9.26
C GLY A 13 -30.78 18.12 -8.41
N ILE A 14 -29.77 17.30 -8.11
CA ILE A 14 -29.92 16.11 -7.26
C ILE A 14 -30.25 16.51 -5.81
N LYS A 15 -29.60 17.54 -5.26
CA LYS A 15 -29.91 18.05 -3.91
C LYS A 15 -31.34 18.59 -3.80
N ARG A 16 -31.84 19.32 -4.80
CA ARG A 16 -33.23 19.81 -4.83
C ARG A 16 -34.25 18.67 -4.90
N LEU A 17 -33.94 17.63 -5.67
CA LEU A 17 -34.77 16.42 -5.74
C LEU A 17 -34.77 15.67 -4.39
N ALA A 18 -33.62 15.54 -3.75
CA ALA A 18 -33.48 14.92 -2.43
C ALA A 18 -34.30 15.64 -1.35
N LYS A 19 -34.33 16.97 -1.35
CA LYS A 19 -35.15 17.75 -0.41
C LYS A 19 -36.64 17.47 -0.55
N ARG A 20 -37.12 17.24 -1.77
CA ARG A 20 -38.52 16.85 -2.05
C ARG A 20 -38.81 15.42 -1.57
N ILE A 21 -37.90 14.48 -1.87
CA ILE A 21 -38.02 13.07 -1.46
C ILE A 21 -37.98 12.93 0.07
N ALA A 22 -37.11 13.69 0.76
CA ALA A 22 -37.03 13.69 2.22
C ALA A 22 -38.35 14.14 2.86
N SER A 23 -39.01 15.17 2.28
CA SER A 23 -40.31 15.68 2.73
C SER A 23 -41.47 14.73 2.43
N GLU A 24 -41.49 14.09 1.26
CA GLU A 24 -42.59 13.20 0.85
C GLU A 24 -42.54 11.84 1.52
N LYS A 25 -41.34 11.33 1.83
CA LYS A 25 -41.13 9.99 2.39
C LYS A 25 -40.70 9.97 3.85
N SER A 26 -40.63 11.13 4.51
CA SER A 26 -40.13 11.29 5.89
C SER A 26 -38.77 10.60 6.12
N LEU A 27 -37.89 10.66 5.13
CA LEU A 27 -36.57 10.01 5.16
C LEU A 27 -35.50 10.97 5.68
N LYS A 28 -34.47 10.42 6.35
CA LYS A 28 -33.24 11.16 6.64
C LYS A 28 -32.64 11.68 5.33
N HIS A 29 -32.15 12.93 5.35
CA HIS A 29 -31.70 13.65 4.16
C HIS A 29 -30.60 12.90 3.38
N THR A 30 -29.73 12.18 4.07
CA THR A 30 -28.67 11.35 3.46
C THR A 30 -29.25 10.21 2.61
N ALA A 31 -30.24 9.48 3.12
CA ALA A 31 -30.93 8.44 2.36
C ALA A 31 -31.72 9.02 1.17
N ALA A 32 -32.29 10.23 1.33
CA ALA A 32 -32.97 10.92 0.25
C ALA A 32 -32.01 11.39 -0.87
N LEU A 33 -30.75 11.70 -0.54
CA LEU A 33 -29.71 12.06 -1.51
C LEU A 33 -29.30 10.87 -2.39
N ASP A 34 -29.12 9.70 -1.80
CA ASP A 34 -28.77 8.49 -2.56
C ASP A 34 -29.94 8.02 -3.44
N GLU A 35 -31.17 8.10 -2.93
CA GLU A 35 -32.35 7.77 -3.75
C GLU A 35 -32.55 8.79 -4.89
N ALA A 36 -32.32 10.08 -4.65
CA ALA A 36 -32.33 11.09 -5.70
C ALA A 36 -31.25 10.84 -6.75
N ALA A 37 -30.05 10.43 -6.34
CA ALA A 37 -28.95 10.09 -7.23
C ALA A 37 -29.28 8.85 -8.08
N ARG A 38 -29.93 7.84 -7.50
CA ARG A 38 -30.40 6.64 -8.20
C ARG A 38 -31.47 6.94 -9.24
N ILE A 39 -32.40 7.83 -8.92
CA ILE A 39 -33.40 8.33 -9.88
C ILE A 39 -32.72 9.09 -11.03
N ALA A 40 -31.63 9.79 -10.75
CA ALA A 40 -30.81 10.48 -11.75
C ALA A 40 -29.87 9.54 -12.55
N GLY A 41 -29.85 8.24 -12.26
CA GLY A 41 -29.07 7.24 -12.98
C GLY A 41 -27.66 6.98 -12.41
N TYR A 42 -27.38 7.43 -11.19
CA TYR A 42 -26.12 7.19 -10.49
C TYR A 42 -26.27 6.14 -9.40
N GLN A 43 -25.19 5.48 -9.02
CA GLN A 43 -25.24 4.45 -7.96
C GLN A 43 -25.47 5.05 -6.57
N THR A 44 -24.82 6.18 -6.28
CA THR A 44 -24.93 6.93 -5.01
C THR A 44 -24.74 8.42 -5.27
N PHE A 45 -25.05 9.26 -4.29
CA PHE A 45 -24.79 10.70 -4.38
C PHE A 45 -23.30 11.00 -4.55
N LEU A 46 -22.41 10.21 -3.93
CA LEU A 46 -20.96 10.35 -4.10
C LEU A 46 -20.52 10.00 -5.54
N HIS A 47 -21.12 8.96 -6.14
CA HIS A 47 -20.88 8.61 -7.54
C HIS A 47 -21.36 9.73 -8.50
N ALA A 48 -22.51 10.34 -8.22
CA ALA A 48 -23.01 11.49 -8.96
C ALA A 48 -22.08 12.70 -8.83
N LYS A 49 -21.61 13.02 -7.62
CA LYS A 49 -20.68 14.14 -7.35
C LYS A 49 -19.39 13.99 -8.16
N ARG A 50 -18.79 12.79 -8.16
CA ARG A 50 -17.54 12.49 -8.91
C ARG A 50 -17.75 12.50 -10.43
N SER A 51 -18.88 11.97 -10.90
CA SER A 51 -19.18 11.90 -12.34
C SER A 51 -19.46 13.28 -12.94
N LEU A 52 -20.19 14.13 -12.19
CA LEU A 52 -20.56 15.48 -12.64
C LEU A 52 -19.45 16.51 -12.43
N SER A 53 -18.57 16.33 -11.44
CA SER A 53 -17.40 17.20 -11.25
C SER A 53 -16.37 17.03 -12.38
N ARG A 54 -16.21 15.81 -12.92
CA ARG A 54 -15.35 15.53 -14.08
C ARG A 54 -15.88 16.08 -15.41
N ALA A 55 -17.18 16.31 -15.53
CA ALA A 55 -17.80 16.83 -16.76
C ALA A 55 -17.54 18.33 -16.99
N ASN A 56 -17.00 19.05 -15.99
CA ASN A 56 -16.69 20.49 -16.05
C ASN A 56 -15.19 20.78 -16.29
N GLU A 57 -14.34 19.77 -16.48
CA GLU A 57 -12.95 19.97 -16.86
C GLU A 57 -12.80 19.98 -18.40
N PRO A 58 -12.01 20.90 -18.98
CA PRO A 58 -11.74 20.88 -20.41
C PRO A 58 -11.06 19.55 -20.77
N ALA A 59 -11.49 18.95 -21.88
CA ALA A 59 -11.01 17.65 -22.32
C ALA A 59 -9.47 17.64 -22.40
N PRO A 60 -8.80 16.61 -21.84
CA PRO A 60 -7.37 16.46 -22.04
C PRO A 60 -7.07 16.31 -23.53
N PRO A 61 -5.89 16.76 -24.00
CA PRO A 61 -5.48 16.59 -25.40
C PRO A 61 -5.58 15.11 -25.80
N PRO A 62 -5.80 14.81 -27.09
CA PRO A 62 -6.06 13.46 -27.56
C PRO A 62 -4.94 12.54 -27.06
N ASN A 63 -5.35 11.59 -26.22
CA ASN A 63 -4.46 10.59 -25.66
C ASN A 63 -3.69 9.92 -26.79
N ALA A 64 -2.36 9.98 -26.71
CA ALA A 64 -1.48 8.99 -27.30
C ALA A 64 -1.73 7.63 -26.60
N ARG A 65 -2.90 7.04 -26.85
CA ARG A 65 -3.21 5.64 -26.52
C ARG A 65 -3.01 4.80 -27.77
N THR A 66 -1.75 4.68 -28.13
CA THR A 66 -1.18 3.49 -28.78
C THR A 66 -0.03 2.99 -27.92
N SER A 67 -0.32 2.68 -26.66
CA SER A 67 0.37 1.56 -26.02
C SER A 67 -0.67 0.46 -25.90
N ALA A 68 -0.50 -0.61 -26.68
CA ALA A 68 -1.20 -1.85 -26.43
C ALA A 68 -1.11 -2.18 -24.93
N ALA A 69 -2.19 -2.68 -24.33
CA ALA A 69 -2.13 -3.21 -22.98
C ALA A 69 -0.96 -4.21 -22.93
N MET A 70 0.10 -3.88 -22.18
CA MET A 70 1.26 -4.76 -22.03
C MET A 70 0.75 -6.11 -21.55
N ASN A 71 1.16 -7.19 -22.23
CA ASN A 71 0.85 -8.52 -21.73
C ASN A 71 1.62 -8.74 -20.38
N SER A 72 1.15 -9.68 -19.56
CA SER A 72 1.72 -9.93 -18.23
C SER A 72 3.22 -10.28 -18.25
N SER A 73 3.68 -10.93 -19.34
CA SER A 73 5.08 -11.33 -19.54
C SER A 73 6.00 -10.12 -19.78
N ASP A 74 5.58 -9.18 -20.62
CA ASP A 74 6.32 -7.95 -20.91
C ASP A 74 6.44 -7.07 -19.66
N PHE A 75 5.37 -7.06 -18.86
CA PHE A 75 5.34 -6.36 -17.57
C PHE A 75 6.36 -6.95 -16.57
N HIS A 76 6.36 -8.28 -16.38
CA HIS A 76 7.33 -8.95 -15.50
C HIS A 76 8.76 -8.73 -15.98
N THR A 77 9.01 -8.83 -17.29
CA THR A 77 10.33 -8.60 -17.88
C THR A 77 10.85 -7.20 -17.55
N ARG A 78 10.02 -6.17 -17.72
CA ARG A 78 10.39 -4.79 -17.41
C ARG A 78 10.61 -4.57 -15.91
N ALA A 79 9.73 -5.10 -15.06
CA ALA A 79 9.87 -4.96 -13.60
C ALA A 79 11.18 -5.60 -13.10
N ARG A 80 11.52 -6.79 -13.63
CA ARG A 80 12.78 -7.48 -13.34
C ARG A 80 13.98 -6.67 -13.81
N SER A 81 13.97 -6.15 -15.04
CA SER A 81 15.08 -5.32 -15.56
C SER A 81 15.33 -4.09 -14.68
N LEU A 82 14.27 -3.34 -14.34
CA LEU A 82 14.39 -2.15 -13.48
C LEU A 82 14.92 -2.49 -12.08
N TRP A 83 14.54 -3.64 -11.55
CA TRP A 83 15.07 -4.14 -10.28
C TRP A 83 16.58 -4.39 -10.37
N VAL A 84 17.03 -5.10 -11.42
CA VAL A 84 18.46 -5.37 -11.65
C VAL A 84 19.27 -4.09 -11.82
N ASP A 85 18.77 -3.14 -12.62
CA ASP A 85 19.41 -1.83 -12.80
C ASP A 85 19.56 -1.08 -11.47
N THR A 86 18.61 -1.28 -10.54
CA THR A 86 18.65 -0.69 -9.20
C THR A 86 19.67 -1.40 -8.32
N ILE A 87 19.69 -2.73 -8.30
CA ILE A 87 20.66 -3.54 -7.54
C ILE A 87 22.09 -3.20 -7.95
N ASN A 88 22.34 -3.05 -9.25
CA ASN A 88 23.67 -2.75 -9.80
C ASN A 88 24.22 -1.39 -9.37
N GLN A 89 23.39 -0.46 -8.87
CA GLN A 89 23.87 0.80 -8.28
C GLN A 89 24.58 0.58 -6.94
N PHE A 90 24.34 -0.55 -6.27
CA PHE A 90 24.89 -0.87 -4.96
C PHE A 90 25.82 -2.09 -4.98
N ALA A 91 25.58 -3.03 -5.89
CA ALA A 91 26.35 -4.26 -6.05
C ALA A 91 26.38 -4.67 -7.52
N SER A 92 27.45 -4.32 -8.24
CA SER A 92 27.55 -4.53 -9.70
C SER A 92 27.90 -5.96 -10.09
N ASP A 93 28.70 -6.66 -9.28
CA ASP A 93 29.32 -7.93 -9.66
C ASP A 93 29.27 -8.97 -8.55
N GLY A 94 29.20 -10.24 -8.95
CA GLY A 94 29.28 -11.39 -8.06
C GLY A 94 28.16 -11.50 -7.02
N ASP A 95 28.18 -12.59 -6.29
CA ASP A 95 27.29 -12.76 -5.14
C ASP A 95 27.70 -11.77 -4.03
N ALA A 96 26.73 -11.07 -3.45
CA ALA A 96 27.01 -10.10 -2.39
C ALA A 96 25.94 -10.15 -1.29
N THR A 97 26.39 -9.89 -0.06
CA THR A 97 25.56 -9.58 1.10
C THR A 97 26.04 -8.22 1.61
N ILE A 98 25.19 -7.19 1.51
CA ILE A 98 25.53 -5.82 1.93
C ILE A 98 24.51 -5.38 2.95
N SER A 99 24.95 -4.72 4.03
CA SER A 99 24.06 -4.26 5.09
C SER A 99 24.25 -2.81 5.46
N TRP A 100 23.15 -2.15 5.83
CA TRP A 100 23.11 -0.78 6.34
C TRP A 100 22.29 -0.74 7.64
N ASP A 101 22.77 -0.04 8.65
CA ASP A 101 22.11 0.13 9.96
C ASP A 101 21.81 1.60 10.30
N ASP A 102 22.42 2.55 9.60
CA ASP A 102 22.06 3.97 9.66
C ASP A 102 20.74 4.25 8.92
N ILE A 103 19.84 5.02 9.56
CA ILE A 103 18.50 5.29 9.03
C ILE A 103 18.53 6.10 7.73
N ASP A 104 19.46 7.05 7.59
CA ASP A 104 19.55 7.89 6.39
C ASP A 104 20.07 7.05 5.21
N ASP A 105 21.03 6.16 5.46
CA ASP A 105 21.47 5.19 4.46
C ASP A 105 20.37 4.20 4.07
N ILE A 106 19.61 3.67 5.04
CA ILE A 106 18.49 2.77 4.76
C ILE A 106 17.46 3.46 3.85
N VAL A 107 17.04 4.69 4.17
CA VAL A 107 16.10 5.44 3.33
C VAL A 107 16.69 5.69 1.94
N ARG A 108 17.95 6.12 1.86
CA ARG A 108 18.66 6.38 0.60
C ARG A 108 18.72 5.13 -0.29
N VAL A 109 19.06 3.98 0.28
CA VAL A 109 19.19 2.70 -0.44
C VAL A 109 17.83 2.16 -0.86
N MET A 110 16.79 2.26 -0.02
CA MET A 110 15.46 1.75 -0.36
C MET A 110 14.74 2.62 -1.40
N SER A 111 14.97 3.93 -1.43
CA SER A 111 14.22 4.88 -2.24
C SER A 111 14.11 4.51 -3.74
N PRO A 112 15.18 4.09 -4.44
CA PRO A 112 15.10 3.69 -5.85
C PRO A 112 14.17 2.50 -6.14
N PHE A 113 14.01 1.58 -5.19
CA PHE A 113 13.14 0.40 -5.28
C PHE A 113 11.66 0.74 -5.11
N MET A 114 11.35 1.95 -4.63
CA MET A 114 9.99 2.41 -4.41
C MET A 114 9.31 2.85 -5.71
N GLY A 115 8.02 2.61 -5.79
CA GLY A 115 7.17 3.00 -6.91
C GLY A 115 6.18 1.90 -7.27
N SER A 116 5.11 2.29 -7.95
CA SER A 116 4.14 1.32 -8.46
C SER A 116 4.84 0.32 -9.38
N ASN A 117 4.59 -0.97 -9.15
CA ASN A 117 5.09 -2.08 -9.97
C ASN A 117 6.60 -2.38 -9.91
N LYS A 118 7.35 -1.77 -8.99
CA LYS A 118 8.79 -2.05 -8.86
C LYS A 118 9.09 -3.14 -7.84
N ASN A 119 8.46 -3.04 -6.67
CA ASN A 119 8.66 -3.95 -5.56
C ASN A 119 7.36 -4.67 -5.19
N HIS A 120 7.51 -5.78 -4.49
CA HIS A 120 6.47 -6.38 -3.69
C HIS A 120 7.05 -6.69 -2.31
N ALA A 121 6.50 -6.04 -1.28
CA ALA A 121 6.93 -6.17 0.11
C ALA A 121 6.07 -7.20 0.83
N HIS A 122 6.71 -8.16 1.50
CA HIS A 122 6.08 -9.18 2.35
C HIS A 122 6.23 -8.77 3.81
N LEU A 123 5.11 -8.66 4.53
CA LEU A 123 5.07 -8.11 5.89
C LEU A 123 5.17 -9.20 6.97
N PRO A 124 5.64 -8.88 8.20
CA PRO A 124 5.70 -9.81 9.33
C PRO A 124 4.40 -10.53 9.63
N THR A 125 3.27 -9.83 9.46
CA THR A 125 1.91 -10.34 9.75
C THR A 125 1.27 -11.05 8.57
N GLY A 126 2.03 -11.28 7.49
CA GLY A 126 1.53 -11.82 6.23
C GLY A 126 0.92 -10.77 5.30
N GLY A 127 0.52 -11.22 4.11
CA GLY A 127 0.10 -10.34 3.02
C GLY A 127 1.28 -9.69 2.29
N GLY A 128 0.97 -8.80 1.35
CA GLY A 128 2.00 -8.05 0.65
C GLY A 128 1.49 -6.78 -0.01
N PHE A 129 2.36 -5.78 -0.10
CA PHE A 129 2.04 -4.47 -0.64
C PHE A 129 3.15 -3.96 -1.56
N ASP A 130 2.79 -3.13 -2.53
CA ASP A 130 3.78 -2.33 -3.24
C ASP A 130 4.03 -1.06 -2.43
N PHE A 131 5.28 -0.78 -2.09
CA PHE A 131 5.66 0.49 -1.48
C PHE A 131 5.92 1.54 -2.56
N LEU A 132 5.18 2.64 -2.48
CA LEU A 132 5.21 3.74 -3.45
C LEU A 132 6.34 4.73 -3.16
N SER A 133 6.62 4.97 -1.88
CA SER A 133 7.72 5.81 -1.42
C SER A 133 8.15 5.38 -0.01
N VAL A 134 9.37 5.74 0.37
CA VAL A 134 9.92 5.59 1.72
C VAL A 134 10.51 6.93 2.16
N ARG A 135 10.32 7.27 3.43
CA ARG A 135 10.94 8.45 4.06
C ARG A 135 11.09 8.24 5.56
N LYS A 136 11.81 9.14 6.22
CA LYS A 136 11.80 9.20 7.69
C LYS A 136 10.40 9.56 8.18
N SER A 137 9.95 8.86 9.21
CA SER A 137 8.68 9.13 9.88
C SER A 137 8.81 10.33 10.81
N VAL A 138 7.66 10.90 11.21
CA VAL A 138 7.57 11.84 12.33
C VAL A 138 7.94 11.17 13.66
N GLU A 139 7.74 9.86 13.77
CA GLU A 139 8.22 9.08 14.90
C GLU A 139 9.74 8.95 14.87
N ARG A 140 10.40 9.41 15.95
CA ARG A 140 11.85 9.43 16.03
C ARG A 140 12.45 8.04 15.81
N GLY A 141 13.38 7.97 14.87
CA GLY A 141 14.08 6.72 14.54
C GLY A 141 13.23 5.72 13.76
N CYS A 142 12.06 6.13 13.25
CA CYS A 142 11.22 5.29 12.38
C CYS A 142 11.25 5.77 10.94
N ILE A 143 10.92 4.88 10.02
CA ILE A 143 10.64 5.17 8.62
C ILE A 143 9.16 4.92 8.34
N GLU A 144 8.67 5.52 7.27
CA GLU A 144 7.32 5.29 6.80
C GLU A 144 7.28 5.00 5.30
N PHE A 145 6.47 4.02 4.94
CA PHE A 145 6.19 3.60 3.58
C PHE A 145 4.81 4.07 3.17
N GLN A 146 4.72 4.76 2.04
CA GLN A 146 3.43 5.05 1.42
C GLN A 146 2.97 3.81 0.65
N VAL A 147 1.75 3.37 0.91
CA VAL A 147 1.18 2.19 0.24
C VAL A 147 0.05 2.58 -0.73
N PHE A 148 -0.77 3.53 -0.33
CA PHE A 148 -1.78 4.18 -1.16
C PHE A 148 -2.03 5.60 -0.65
N THR A 149 -2.77 6.39 -1.40
CA THR A 149 -3.16 7.74 -0.97
C THR A 149 -3.89 7.69 0.37
N GLY A 150 -3.42 8.46 1.35
CA GLY A 150 -4.01 8.51 2.68
C GLY A 150 -3.69 7.34 3.60
N SER A 151 -2.69 6.50 3.26
CA SER A 151 -2.24 5.41 4.11
C SER A 151 -0.72 5.21 4.12
N ALA A 152 -0.20 4.90 5.30
CA ALA A 152 1.20 4.58 5.50
C ALA A 152 1.42 3.38 6.41
N ILE A 153 2.56 2.73 6.23
CA ILE A 153 3.11 1.75 7.17
C ILE A 153 4.32 2.39 7.85
N ILE A 154 4.35 2.39 9.18
CA ILE A 154 5.45 2.92 9.98
C ILE A 154 6.17 1.75 10.66
N ALA A 155 7.48 1.77 10.63
CA ALA A 155 8.31 0.79 11.30
C ALA A 155 9.62 1.40 11.77
N LYS A 156 10.19 0.84 12.84
CA LYS A 156 11.53 1.20 13.30
C LYS A 156 12.56 0.31 12.60
N PRO A 157 13.39 0.82 11.68
CA PRO A 157 14.41 -0.01 11.05
C PRO A 157 15.52 -0.31 12.07
N ARG A 158 16.01 -1.56 12.04
CA ARG A 158 17.22 -1.97 12.75
C ARG A 158 18.39 -2.16 11.79
N ARG A 159 18.12 -2.82 10.66
CA ARG A 159 19.13 -3.13 9.64
C ARG A 159 18.44 -3.46 8.32
N LEU A 160 18.99 -2.96 7.23
CA LEU A 160 18.64 -3.36 5.87
C LEU A 160 19.75 -4.28 5.35
N VAL A 161 19.39 -5.39 4.73
CA VAL A 161 20.31 -6.31 4.06
C VAL A 161 19.91 -6.43 2.59
N LEU A 162 20.87 -6.30 1.69
CA LEU A 162 20.75 -6.65 0.28
C LEU A 162 21.45 -7.99 0.05
N GLU A 163 20.70 -8.95 -0.47
CA GLU A 163 21.22 -10.23 -0.98
C GLU A 163 21.22 -10.19 -2.50
N ARG A 164 22.41 -10.09 -3.12
CA ARG A 164 22.61 -10.18 -4.57
C ARG A 164 22.89 -11.61 -4.98
N LEU A 165 22.06 -12.11 -5.90
CA LEU A 165 22.24 -13.41 -6.55
C LEU A 165 22.76 -13.17 -7.98
N SER A 166 24.02 -13.47 -8.24
CA SER A 166 24.65 -13.21 -9.55
C SER A 166 24.12 -14.08 -10.68
N SER A 167 23.65 -15.28 -10.35
CA SER A 167 23.05 -16.24 -11.28
C SER A 167 21.74 -15.73 -11.89
N ASP A 168 20.88 -15.08 -11.10
CA ASP A 168 19.70 -14.35 -11.54
C ASP A 168 19.51 -13.09 -10.68
N PRO A 169 20.11 -11.95 -11.06
CA PRO A 169 20.06 -10.71 -10.27
C PRO A 169 18.64 -10.20 -10.00
N ALA A 170 17.64 -10.60 -10.79
CA ALA A 170 16.25 -10.22 -10.57
C ALA A 170 15.58 -11.00 -9.40
N GLN A 171 16.22 -12.04 -8.88
CA GLN A 171 15.81 -12.71 -7.62
C GLN A 171 16.53 -12.15 -6.39
N SER A 172 17.45 -11.20 -6.57
CA SER A 172 18.03 -10.46 -5.45
C SER A 172 16.93 -9.78 -4.65
N PHE A 173 17.11 -9.68 -3.34
CA PHE A 173 16.07 -9.18 -2.44
C PHE A 173 16.64 -8.26 -1.38
N LEU A 174 15.78 -7.42 -0.84
CA LEU A 174 16.07 -6.63 0.35
C LEU A 174 15.37 -7.26 1.55
N MET A 175 16.06 -7.31 2.68
CA MET A 175 15.51 -7.70 3.96
C MET A 175 15.64 -6.53 4.94
N LEU A 176 14.53 -5.96 5.34
CA LEU A 176 14.48 -4.92 6.37
C LEU A 176 14.12 -5.55 7.71
N GLU A 177 15.10 -5.67 8.58
CA GLU A 177 14.92 -6.11 9.95
C GLU A 177 14.43 -4.94 10.80
N LEU A 178 13.37 -5.18 11.58
CA LEU A 178 12.72 -4.18 12.40
C LEU A 178 13.22 -4.25 13.84
N GLY A 179 13.39 -3.07 14.45
CA GLY A 179 13.54 -2.95 15.90
C GLY A 179 12.19 -2.88 16.59
N ASP A 180 12.18 -3.07 17.91
CA ASP A 180 10.96 -3.02 18.69
C ASP A 180 10.36 -1.62 18.75
N LEU A 181 9.05 -1.55 18.54
CA LEU A 181 8.22 -0.35 18.67
C LEU A 181 7.04 -0.66 19.60
N PRO A 182 6.86 0.09 20.71
CA PRO A 182 5.72 -0.11 21.60
C PRO A 182 4.42 0.40 20.98
N PRO A 183 3.25 -0.08 21.43
CA PRO A 183 1.94 0.48 21.06
C PRO A 183 1.90 2.00 21.31
N ALA A 184 1.29 2.75 20.39
CA ALA A 184 1.12 4.19 20.53
C ALA A 184 -0.10 4.52 21.38
N VAL A 185 -1.13 3.66 21.32
CA VAL A 185 -2.36 3.81 22.07
C VAL A 185 -2.53 2.59 22.96
N ALA A 186 -2.56 2.84 24.27
CA ALA A 186 -2.81 1.80 25.25
C ALA A 186 -4.25 1.27 25.08
N ARG A 187 -4.41 -0.05 25.02
CA ARG A 187 -5.73 -0.69 24.97
C ARG A 187 -6.01 -1.40 26.28
N ASP A 188 -7.24 -1.31 26.78
CA ASP A 188 -7.67 -2.01 27.99
C ASP A 188 -7.45 -3.55 27.90
N GLU A 189 -7.42 -4.09 26.68
CA GLU A 189 -7.17 -5.50 26.37
C GLU A 189 -5.70 -5.95 26.57
N GLU A 190 -4.77 -5.05 26.92
CA GLU A 190 -3.33 -5.34 27.12
C GLU A 190 -3.02 -6.37 28.22
N ARG A 191 -4.01 -6.75 29.04
CA ARG A 191 -3.89 -7.83 30.02
C ARG A 191 -4.09 -9.24 29.46
N THR A 192 -4.43 -9.40 28.18
CA THR A 192 -4.68 -10.70 27.55
C THR A 192 -3.45 -11.25 26.82
N GLU A 193 -3.27 -12.57 26.77
CA GLU A 193 -2.21 -13.24 25.97
C GLU A 193 -2.26 -12.84 24.47
N ARG A 194 -3.46 -12.53 23.95
CA ARG A 194 -3.64 -12.01 22.59
C ARG A 194 -2.98 -10.65 22.37
N ALA A 195 -2.90 -9.80 23.39
CA ALA A 195 -2.21 -8.52 23.31
C ALA A 195 -0.68 -8.69 23.32
N ARG A 196 -0.15 -9.70 24.02
CA ARG A 196 1.29 -10.00 24.08
C ARG A 196 1.86 -10.52 22.75
N GLY A 197 1.03 -11.14 21.92
CA GLY A 197 1.40 -11.62 20.58
C GLY A 197 1.13 -10.62 19.45
N ARG A 198 0.68 -9.40 19.75
CA ARG A 198 0.37 -8.40 18.73
C ARG A 198 1.67 -7.94 18.05
N ARG A 199 1.72 -8.03 16.72
CA ARG A 199 2.89 -7.65 15.90
C ARG A 199 2.72 -6.30 15.17
N GLN A 200 1.50 -5.76 15.17
CA GLN A 200 1.17 -4.48 14.57
C GLN A 200 -0.07 -3.86 15.21
N GLU A 201 -0.28 -2.57 14.95
CA GLU A 201 -1.54 -1.89 15.23
C GLU A 201 -1.99 -1.01 14.06
N GLU A 202 -3.30 -0.84 13.93
CA GLU A 202 -3.92 0.04 12.95
C GLU A 202 -4.56 1.24 13.66
N LEU A 203 -4.18 2.43 13.23
CA LEU A 203 -4.54 3.70 13.87
C LEU A 203 -4.96 4.73 12.83
N LEU A 204 -5.60 5.79 13.31
CA LEU A 204 -5.77 7.04 12.59
C LEU A 204 -4.75 8.05 13.13
N ASP A 205 -3.87 8.54 12.27
CA ASP A 205 -2.98 9.67 12.55
C ASP A 205 -3.75 10.94 12.21
N LEU A 206 -4.09 11.75 13.20
CA LEU A 206 -4.78 13.03 13.02
C LEU A 206 -3.85 14.11 12.43
N GLY A 207 -2.53 13.86 12.47
CA GLY A 207 -1.49 14.74 11.95
C GLY A 207 -0.32 14.83 12.93
N GLY A 208 0.90 14.81 12.41
CA GLY A 208 2.11 15.01 13.23
C GLY A 208 2.43 13.85 14.18
N GLY A 209 1.82 12.67 14.01
CA GLY A 209 2.01 11.52 14.90
C GLY A 209 1.06 11.51 16.10
N ASP A 210 -0.04 12.27 16.03
CA ASP A 210 -1.13 12.22 17.00
C ASP A 210 -2.08 11.08 16.64
N TYR A 211 -1.94 9.95 17.34
CA TYR A 211 -2.64 8.72 17.00
C TYR A 211 -3.85 8.45 17.88
N VAL A 212 -4.93 8.03 17.25
CA VAL A 212 -6.14 7.55 17.91
C VAL A 212 -6.56 6.19 17.35
N GLU A 213 -7.34 5.44 18.13
CA GLU A 213 -7.93 4.20 17.63
C GLU A 213 -8.88 4.50 16.46
N ARG A 214 -8.84 3.65 15.43
CA ARG A 214 -9.76 3.79 14.29
C ARG A 214 -11.20 3.72 14.79
N GLY A 215 -12.00 4.72 14.44
CA GLY A 215 -13.43 4.79 14.80
C GLY A 215 -13.72 5.40 16.17
N SER A 216 -12.69 5.86 16.89
CA SER A 216 -12.87 6.58 18.17
C SER A 216 -13.25 8.05 18.01
N VAL A 217 -13.11 8.61 16.79
CA VAL A 217 -13.41 10.00 16.47
C VAL A 217 -14.58 10.06 15.48
N TYR A 218 -15.50 11.01 15.70
CA TYR A 218 -16.62 11.24 14.79
C TYR A 218 -16.13 11.78 13.44
N GLU A 219 -16.78 11.38 12.34
CA GLU A 219 -16.35 11.79 10.99
C GLU A 219 -16.24 13.31 10.79
N GLU A 220 -17.04 14.09 11.51
CA GLU A 220 -17.05 15.56 11.46
C GLU A 220 -15.85 16.21 12.18
N ASP A 221 -15.19 15.48 13.07
CA ASP A 221 -14.03 15.94 13.85
C ASP A 221 -12.70 15.46 13.24
N ILE A 222 -12.73 14.64 12.18
CA ILE A 222 -11.53 14.14 11.52
C ILE A 222 -10.91 15.27 10.67
N PRO A 223 -9.68 15.72 10.97
CA PRO A 223 -9.05 16.79 10.20
C PRO A 223 -8.64 16.29 8.80
N ASP A 224 -8.52 17.21 7.84
CA ASP A 224 -8.07 16.90 6.47
C ASP A 224 -6.64 16.32 6.41
N THR A 225 -5.85 16.54 7.47
CA THR A 225 -4.51 15.96 7.65
C THR A 225 -4.55 14.48 8.03
N ALA A 226 -5.73 13.95 8.38
CA ALA A 226 -5.84 12.62 8.92
C ALA A 226 -5.53 11.54 7.87
N ARG A 227 -4.84 10.49 8.31
CA ARG A 227 -4.48 9.35 7.46
C ARG A 227 -4.47 8.06 8.24
N ASN A 228 -4.67 6.95 7.52
CA ASN A 228 -4.58 5.63 8.12
C ASN A 228 -3.12 5.24 8.27
N VAL A 229 -2.78 4.67 9.42
CA VAL A 229 -1.43 4.20 9.70
C VAL A 229 -1.48 2.78 10.23
N VAL A 230 -0.57 1.95 9.73
CA VAL A 230 -0.24 0.66 10.35
C VAL A 230 1.15 0.78 10.95
N ARG A 231 1.30 0.57 12.27
CA ARG A 231 2.60 0.55 12.94
C ARG A 231 3.02 -0.91 13.13
N LEU A 232 4.17 -1.29 12.58
CA LEU A 232 4.77 -2.61 12.76
C LEU A 232 5.64 -2.60 14.01
N PHE A 233 5.44 -3.55 14.93
CA PHE A 233 6.13 -3.56 16.21
C PHE A 233 7.50 -4.21 16.15
N ASN A 234 7.68 -5.26 15.34
CA ASN A 234 8.95 -5.96 15.13
C ASN A 234 8.80 -6.99 13.99
N GLY A 235 9.87 -7.73 13.72
CA GLY A 235 9.92 -8.72 12.65
C GLY A 235 10.78 -8.29 11.49
N GLN A 236 10.45 -8.77 10.30
CA GLN A 236 11.18 -8.46 9.08
C GLN A 236 10.25 -8.19 7.89
N VAL A 237 10.64 -7.26 7.03
CA VAL A 237 9.96 -6.96 5.77
C VAL A 237 10.88 -7.34 4.63
N MET A 238 10.45 -8.29 3.80
CA MET A 238 11.20 -8.71 2.62
C MET A 238 10.66 -8.01 1.38
N LEU A 239 11.53 -7.38 0.58
CA LEU A 239 11.15 -6.78 -0.69
C LEU A 239 11.82 -7.54 -1.83
N VAL A 240 11.00 -7.93 -2.81
CA VAL A 240 11.43 -8.59 -4.04
C VAL A 240 10.95 -7.83 -5.25
N ALA A 241 11.54 -8.12 -6.42
CA ALA A 241 10.98 -7.68 -7.69
C ALA A 241 9.54 -8.22 -7.84
N LYS A 242 8.64 -7.44 -8.45
CA LYS A 242 7.25 -7.88 -8.65
C LYS A 242 7.13 -9.14 -9.53
N GLY A 243 8.11 -9.37 -10.41
CA GLY A 243 8.27 -10.60 -11.20
C GLY A 243 9.26 -11.61 -10.61
N SER A 244 9.53 -11.57 -9.30
CA SER A 244 10.36 -12.58 -8.63
C SER A 244 9.62 -13.92 -8.50
N ILE A 245 10.36 -15.03 -8.56
CA ILE A 245 9.83 -16.37 -8.34
C ILE A 245 9.26 -16.51 -6.92
N TRP A 246 9.80 -15.76 -5.95
CA TRP A 246 9.36 -15.81 -4.56
C TRP A 246 7.83 -15.65 -4.44
N ASN A 247 7.27 -14.68 -5.17
CA ASN A 247 5.83 -14.36 -5.17
C ASN A 247 4.93 -15.54 -5.59
N GLY A 248 5.46 -16.54 -6.30
CA GLY A 248 4.73 -17.72 -6.77
C GLY A 248 4.93 -18.98 -5.91
N THR A 249 5.72 -18.92 -4.84
CA THR A 249 6.14 -20.11 -4.08
C THR A 249 5.29 -20.36 -2.84
N SER A 250 5.21 -21.63 -2.42
CA SER A 250 4.60 -22.01 -1.14
C SER A 250 5.33 -21.42 0.07
N ALA A 251 6.63 -21.10 -0.06
CA ALA A 251 7.44 -20.48 0.99
C ALA A 251 6.96 -19.07 1.38
N THR A 252 6.34 -18.34 0.44
CA THR A 252 5.63 -17.08 0.75
C THR A 252 4.51 -17.29 1.78
N TYR A 253 3.89 -18.46 1.78
CA TYR A 253 2.79 -18.79 2.68
C TYR A 253 3.24 -19.43 3.99
N SER A 254 4.51 -19.82 4.13
CA SER A 254 5.05 -20.40 5.37
C SER A 254 5.55 -19.34 6.38
N GLY A 255 5.55 -18.05 6.00
CA GLY A 255 6.05 -16.96 6.85
C GLY A 255 7.58 -16.95 7.02
N LEU A 256 8.30 -17.60 6.10
CA LEU A 256 9.76 -17.68 6.16
C LEU A 256 10.42 -16.30 6.05
N HIS A 257 9.78 -15.35 5.37
CA HIS A 257 10.27 -13.96 5.26
C HIS A 257 10.28 -13.18 6.58
N ASP A 258 9.57 -13.63 7.63
CA ASP A 258 9.59 -13.02 8.96
C ASP A 258 10.49 -13.79 9.95
N THR A 259 10.49 -15.12 9.84
CA THR A 259 11.11 -16.00 10.84
C THR A 259 12.49 -16.53 10.43
N GLY A 260 12.77 -16.57 9.13
CA GLY A 260 14.03 -17.06 8.59
C GLY A 260 15.10 -15.97 8.49
N SER A 261 16.35 -16.38 8.46
CA SER A 261 17.47 -15.51 8.12
C SER A 261 17.52 -15.24 6.61
N HIS A 262 18.15 -14.12 6.24
CA HIS A 262 18.40 -13.78 4.84
C HIS A 262 19.20 -14.88 4.10
N SER A 263 20.11 -15.59 4.78
CA SER A 263 20.87 -16.68 4.17
C SER A 263 20.03 -17.92 3.89
N GLU A 264 19.07 -18.26 4.77
CA GLU A 264 18.11 -19.35 4.54
C GLU A 264 17.21 -19.03 3.35
N ILE A 265 16.70 -17.80 3.27
CA ILE A 265 15.87 -17.33 2.16
C ILE A 265 16.66 -17.36 0.84
N ARG A 266 17.91 -16.88 0.85
CA ARG A 266 18.81 -16.95 -0.31
C ARG A 266 18.95 -18.39 -0.80
N LYS A 267 19.18 -19.33 0.11
CA LYS A 267 19.31 -20.75 -0.23
C LYS A 267 18.04 -21.30 -0.88
N VAL A 268 16.88 -21.00 -0.32
CA VAL A 268 15.58 -21.41 -0.89
C VAL A 268 15.37 -20.84 -2.29
N ILE A 269 15.65 -19.55 -2.50
CA ILE A 269 15.56 -18.92 -3.81
C ILE A 269 16.50 -19.60 -4.81
N GLN A 270 17.74 -19.88 -4.42
CA GLN A 270 18.70 -20.55 -5.31
C GLN A 270 18.24 -21.97 -5.68
N GLU A 271 17.77 -22.76 -4.70
CA GLU A 271 17.25 -24.11 -4.96
C GLU A 271 16.05 -24.11 -5.91
N ILE A 272 15.18 -23.10 -5.85
CA ILE A 272 14.05 -22.97 -6.76
C ILE A 272 14.54 -22.56 -8.16
N SER A 273 15.46 -21.60 -8.23
CA SER A 273 16.06 -21.16 -9.50
C SER A 273 16.76 -22.30 -10.23
N ASP A 274 17.55 -23.10 -9.52
CA ASP A 274 18.29 -24.23 -10.11
C ASP A 274 17.31 -25.27 -10.69
N LYS A 275 16.25 -25.63 -9.93
CA LYS A 275 15.21 -26.55 -10.41
C LYS A 275 14.47 -26.05 -11.65
N LEU A 276 14.23 -24.74 -11.74
CA LEU A 276 13.57 -24.13 -12.91
C LEU A 276 14.51 -24.06 -14.12
N ALA A 277 15.82 -24.00 -13.92
CA ALA A 277 16.81 -24.02 -15.00
C ALA A 277 17.03 -25.42 -15.59
N GLU A 278 16.76 -26.47 -14.79
CA GLU A 278 16.86 -27.87 -15.22
C GLU A 278 15.61 -28.40 -15.97
N ALA A 279 14.49 -27.67 -15.93
CA ALA A 279 13.19 -28.05 -16.51
C ALA A 279 12.97 -27.53 -17.94
#